data_AF-A0AAV6YMR7-F1
#
_entry.id   AF-A0AAV6YMR7-F1
#
_cell.length_a   1.000
_cell.length_b   1.000
_cell.length_c   1.000
_cell.angle_alpha   90.00
_cell.angle_beta   90.00
_cell.angle_gamma   90.00
#
_symmetry.space_group_name_H-M   'P 1'
#
loop_
_entity.id
_entity.type
_entity.pdbx_description
1 polymer ?
#
loop_
_entity_poly.entity_id
_entity_poly.type
_entity_poly.pdbx_seq_one_letter_code
_entity_poly.pdbx_strand_id
1 'polypeptide(L)'
;RWTYHDFFVRYRVLMTKKDLSQSDKKITCKNLLEHLIKDPDKFQFGRTKIFFRAGQVAYLEKLRADKFRAATIMIQKTVRGWLQRLKYKRMKAAAITIQRYTRGYLARRLADHLRKTRAAISFQKQYRMIRVYRVYQRIRRAAITIQSYTRGMFDRRAYQELLLQHKAKVIQKHLRGWAARKNFIKFRSAAIVIQCYFRRMMARRELKQLKIEARTAEHFKKLSVGMENKVVQLQRKIDEQ
;
A
#
# COMPACT_ATOMS: atom_id res chain seq x y z
N ARG A 1 14.27 33.03 -105.83
CA ARG A 1 12.94 33.06 -106.47
C ARG A 1 12.16 31.87 -105.92
N TRP A 2 10.93 32.04 -105.46
CA TRP A 2 10.14 30.98 -104.81
C TRP A 2 8.77 30.85 -105.48
N THR A 3 8.22 29.65 -105.64
CA THR A 3 6.81 29.53 -106.04
C THR A 3 5.91 29.92 -104.87
N TYR A 4 4.68 30.36 -105.16
CA TYR A 4 3.69 30.63 -104.10
C TYR A 4 3.42 29.40 -103.24
N HIS A 5 3.44 28.21 -103.84
CA HIS A 5 3.22 26.96 -103.11
C HIS A 5 4.37 26.66 -102.14
N ASP A 6 5.62 26.69 -102.61
CA ASP A 6 6.79 26.37 -101.78
C ASP A 6 6.95 27.37 -100.64
N PHE A 7 6.72 28.65 -100.92
CA PHE A 7 6.75 29.71 -99.92
C PHE A 7 5.66 29.48 -98.86
N PHE A 8 4.43 29.18 -99.28
CA PHE A 8 3.32 28.91 -98.38
C PHE A 8 3.61 27.72 -97.47
N VAL A 9 4.05 26.58 -98.02
CA VAL A 9 4.34 25.37 -97.23
C VAL A 9 5.47 25.64 -96.24
N ARG A 10 6.52 26.34 -96.66
CA ARG A 10 7.70 26.58 -95.83
C ARG A 10 7.46 27.62 -94.74
N TYR A 11 6.72 28.69 -95.00
CA TYR A 11 6.51 29.77 -94.02
C TYR A 11 5.13 29.74 -93.36
N ARG A 12 4.35 28.66 -93.53
CA ARG A 12 3.05 28.44 -92.88
C ARG A 12 3.07 28.70 -91.37
N VAL A 13 4.17 28.38 -90.69
CA VAL A 13 4.33 28.56 -89.24
C VAL A 13 4.38 30.03 -88.79
N LEU A 14 4.71 30.95 -89.72
CA LEU A 14 4.74 32.39 -89.47
C LEU A 14 3.38 33.06 -89.72
N MET A 15 2.44 32.35 -90.35
CA MET A 15 1.10 32.85 -90.66
C MET A 15 0.19 32.85 -89.43
N THR A 16 -0.72 33.82 -89.36
CA THR A 16 -1.75 33.83 -88.30
C THR A 16 -2.87 32.85 -88.65
N LYS A 17 -3.71 32.49 -87.67
CA LYS A 17 -4.89 31.64 -87.93
C LYS A 17 -5.85 32.24 -88.96
N LYS A 18 -5.94 33.57 -89.05
CA LYS A 18 -6.76 34.32 -90.01
C LYS A 18 -6.22 34.24 -91.44
N ASP A 19 -4.91 34.18 -91.59
CA ASP A 19 -4.26 34.04 -92.90
C ASP A 19 -4.43 32.62 -93.46
N LEU A 20 -4.46 31.62 -92.57
CA LEU A 20 -4.62 30.21 -92.92
C LEU A 20 -6.05 29.82 -93.33
N SER A 21 -7.05 30.66 -93.02
CA SER A 21 -8.45 30.44 -93.43
C SER A 21 -8.77 30.99 -94.82
N GLN A 22 -7.83 31.70 -95.46
CA GLN A 22 -7.98 32.17 -96.84
C GLN A 22 -7.74 31.03 -97.83
N SER A 23 -8.66 30.87 -98.81
CA SER A 23 -8.59 29.82 -99.83
C SER A 23 -7.47 30.05 -100.85
N ASP A 24 -7.21 31.32 -101.19
CA ASP A 24 -6.16 31.67 -102.16
C ASP A 24 -4.78 31.81 -101.49
N LYS A 25 -3.92 30.82 -101.75
CA LYS A 25 -2.52 30.77 -101.30
C LYS A 25 -1.73 32.02 -101.72
N LYS A 26 -2.04 32.63 -102.87
CA LYS A 26 -1.32 33.82 -103.38
C LYS A 26 -1.59 35.04 -102.50
N ILE A 27 -2.86 35.27 -102.15
CA ILE A 27 -3.28 36.36 -101.26
C ILE A 27 -2.68 36.16 -99.87
N THR A 28 -2.70 34.92 -99.35
CA THR A 28 -2.08 34.61 -98.05
C THR A 28 -0.58 34.93 -98.02
N CYS A 29 0.16 34.57 -99.08
CA CYS A 29 1.59 34.88 -99.18
C CYS A 29 1.84 36.39 -99.25
N LYS A 30 0.96 37.14 -99.92
CA LYS A 30 1.04 38.60 -100.02
C LYS A 30 0.87 39.27 -98.65
N ASN A 31 -0.22 38.93 -97.96
CA ASN A 31 -0.52 39.47 -96.63
C ASN A 31 0.61 39.17 -95.62
N LEU A 32 1.16 37.95 -95.65
CA LEU A 32 2.27 37.57 -94.77
C LEU A 32 3.52 38.43 -95.03
N LEU A 33 3.90 38.61 -96.30
CA LEU A 33 5.12 39.34 -96.66
C LEU A 33 5.00 40.84 -96.37
N GLU A 34 3.85 41.43 -96.66
CA GLU A 34 3.57 42.84 -96.35
C GLU A 34 3.59 43.10 -94.83
N HIS A 35 3.19 42.10 -94.02
CA HIS A 35 3.28 42.20 -92.56
C HIS A 35 4.71 41.99 -92.03
N LEU A 36 5.49 41.07 -92.61
CA LEU A 36 6.84 40.73 -92.11
C LEU A 36 7.95 41.63 -92.65
N ILE A 37 7.79 42.19 -93.85
CA ILE A 37 8.76 43.04 -94.55
C ILE A 37 8.07 44.36 -94.91
N LYS A 38 8.38 45.42 -94.16
CA LYS A 38 7.77 46.74 -94.34
C LYS A 38 8.23 47.48 -95.60
N ASP A 39 9.39 47.13 -96.14
CA ASP A 39 9.97 47.78 -97.31
C ASP A 39 9.55 47.04 -98.61
N PRO A 40 8.75 47.67 -99.49
CA PRO A 40 8.25 47.05 -100.71
C PRO A 40 9.30 46.84 -101.80
N ASP A 41 10.48 47.48 -101.76
CA ASP A 41 11.56 47.22 -102.75
C ASP A 41 12.30 45.90 -102.48
N LYS A 42 12.08 45.29 -101.31
CA LYS A 42 12.76 44.05 -100.90
C LYS A 42 12.17 42.80 -101.53
N PHE A 43 10.95 42.87 -102.07
CA PHE A 43 10.29 41.74 -102.73
C PHE A 43 9.37 42.19 -103.87
N GLN A 44 9.12 41.31 -104.84
CA GLN A 44 8.17 41.55 -105.92
C GLN A 44 7.34 40.30 -106.21
N PHE A 45 6.07 40.49 -106.57
CA PHE A 45 5.13 39.44 -106.91
C PHE A 45 5.00 39.26 -108.42
N GLY A 46 5.40 38.10 -108.94
CA GLY A 46 5.17 37.71 -110.33
C GLY A 46 3.86 36.96 -110.52
N ARG A 47 3.61 36.47 -111.75
CA ARG A 47 2.41 35.67 -112.05
C ARG A 47 2.39 34.36 -111.26
N THR A 48 3.53 33.67 -111.16
CA THR A 48 3.67 32.34 -110.55
C THR A 48 4.70 32.26 -109.41
N LYS A 49 5.55 33.28 -109.23
CA LYS A 49 6.70 33.25 -108.31
C LYS A 49 6.87 34.58 -107.56
N ILE A 50 7.48 34.48 -106.38
CA ILE A 50 7.92 35.60 -105.53
C ILE A 50 9.43 35.81 -105.73
N PHE A 51 9.81 37.06 -105.95
CA PHE A 51 11.19 37.49 -106.13
C PHE A 51 11.64 38.24 -104.87
N PHE A 52 12.83 37.93 -104.39
CA PHE A 52 13.39 38.51 -103.17
C PHE A 52 14.76 39.12 -103.49
N ARG A 53 15.06 40.25 -102.86
CA ARG A 53 16.44 40.77 -102.80
C ARG A 53 17.32 39.85 -101.95
N ALA A 54 18.63 39.97 -102.11
CA ALA A 54 19.59 39.21 -101.32
C ALA A 54 19.35 39.42 -99.80
N GLY A 55 19.54 38.37 -99.01
CA GLY A 55 19.38 38.39 -97.55
C GLY A 55 17.93 38.26 -97.03
N GLN A 56 16.90 38.54 -97.84
CA GLN A 56 15.51 38.50 -97.37
C GLN A 56 15.02 37.09 -97.03
N VAL A 57 15.42 36.09 -97.82
CA VAL A 57 15.10 34.68 -97.52
C VAL A 57 15.79 34.25 -96.22
N ALA A 58 17.03 34.67 -95.97
CA ALA A 58 17.74 34.36 -94.73
C ALA A 58 17.08 35.02 -93.50
N TYR A 59 16.57 36.24 -93.65
CA TYR A 59 15.76 36.90 -92.61
C TYR A 59 14.49 36.11 -92.29
N LEU A 60 13.76 35.63 -93.30
CA LEU A 60 12.56 34.82 -93.10
C LEU A 60 12.88 33.46 -92.44
N GLU A 61 13.99 32.83 -92.79
CA GLU A 61 14.48 31.61 -92.11
C GLU A 61 14.83 31.89 -90.64
N LYS A 62 15.45 33.03 -90.33
CA LYS A 62 15.69 33.45 -88.94
C LYS A 62 14.39 33.61 -88.16
N LEU A 63 13.39 34.30 -88.72
CA LEU A 63 12.08 34.45 -88.08
C LEU A 63 11.40 33.10 -87.84
N ARG A 64 11.48 32.19 -88.81
CA ARG A 64 10.98 30.81 -88.69
C ARG A 64 11.68 30.08 -87.54
N ALA A 65 13.00 30.13 -87.47
CA ALA A 65 13.78 29.51 -86.40
C ALA A 65 13.44 30.09 -85.02
N ASP A 66 13.30 31.42 -84.91
CA ASP A 66 12.93 32.10 -83.67
C ASP A 66 11.51 31.73 -83.22
N LYS A 67 10.57 31.56 -84.16
CA LYS A 67 9.21 31.09 -83.85
C LYS A 67 9.22 29.69 -83.24
N PHE A 68 9.99 28.76 -83.82
CA PHE A 68 10.15 27.42 -83.26
C PHE A 68 10.86 27.46 -81.90
N ARG A 69 11.93 28.23 -81.77
CA ARG A 69 12.67 28.41 -80.52
C ARG A 69 11.75 28.92 -79.40
N ALA A 70 10.93 29.93 -79.67
CA ALA A 70 9.98 30.47 -78.69
C ALA A 70 8.96 29.41 -78.24
N ALA A 71 8.42 28.62 -79.17
CA ALA A 71 7.52 27.52 -78.84
C ALA A 71 8.21 26.44 -77.98
N THR A 72 9.43 26.03 -78.35
CA THR A 72 10.22 25.07 -77.56
C THR A 72 10.50 25.60 -76.14
N ILE A 73 10.90 26.86 -76.00
CA ILE A 73 11.12 27.48 -74.68
C ILE A 73 9.83 27.49 -73.85
N MET A 74 8.67 27.74 -74.48
CA MET A 74 7.37 27.72 -73.80
C MET A 74 7.00 26.32 -73.28
N ILE A 75 7.30 25.27 -74.04
CA ILE A 75 7.08 23.89 -73.59
C ILE A 75 8.08 23.56 -72.47
N GLN A 76 9.36 23.84 -72.68
CA GLN A 76 10.42 23.55 -71.72
C GLN A 76 10.22 24.25 -70.38
N LYS A 77 9.83 25.55 -70.36
CA LYS A 77 9.57 26.27 -69.11
C LYS A 77 8.46 25.62 -68.31
N THR A 78 7.41 25.14 -68.99
CA THR A 78 6.24 24.51 -68.38
C THR A 78 6.61 23.15 -67.78
N VAL A 79 7.34 22.33 -68.55
CA VAL A 79 7.83 21.01 -68.09
C VAL A 79 8.80 21.17 -66.93
N ARG A 80 9.77 22.09 -67.00
CA ARG A 80 10.70 22.37 -65.90
C ARG A 80 9.96 22.79 -64.64
N GLY A 81 8.99 23.70 -64.76
CA GLY A 81 8.15 24.12 -63.62
C GLY A 81 7.35 22.97 -63.01
N TRP A 82 6.75 22.12 -63.85
CA TRP A 82 6.03 20.93 -63.40
C TRP A 82 6.94 19.94 -62.65
N LEU A 83 8.12 19.63 -63.20
CA LEU A 83 9.10 18.73 -62.58
C LEU A 83 9.57 19.25 -61.22
N GLN A 84 9.85 20.55 -61.09
CA GLN A 84 10.26 21.15 -59.81
C GLN A 84 9.14 21.09 -58.77
N ARG A 85 7.89 21.37 -59.16
CA ARG A 85 6.73 21.23 -58.27
C ARG A 85 6.56 19.79 -57.77
N LEU A 86 6.76 18.80 -58.65
CA LEU A 86 6.70 17.39 -58.27
C LEU A 86 7.82 17.02 -57.28
N LYS A 87 9.07 17.46 -57.56
CA LYS A 87 10.21 17.25 -56.66
C LYS A 87 9.96 17.87 -55.29
N TYR A 88 9.50 19.12 -55.24
CA TYR A 88 9.19 19.81 -53.98
C TYR A 88 8.10 19.07 -53.18
N LYS A 89 7.01 18.64 -53.83
CA LYS A 89 5.95 17.87 -53.16
C LYS A 89 6.48 16.58 -52.53
N ARG A 90 7.35 15.85 -53.23
CA ARG A 90 7.99 14.63 -52.71
C ARG A 90 8.88 14.93 -51.49
N MET A 91 9.75 15.94 -51.59
CA MET A 91 10.62 16.35 -50.48
C MET A 91 9.82 16.81 -49.26
N LYS A 92 8.78 17.63 -49.47
CA LYS A 92 7.89 18.10 -48.40
C LYS A 92 7.18 16.93 -47.71
N ALA A 93 6.65 15.98 -48.47
CA ALA A 93 6.00 14.80 -47.90
C ALA A 93 6.98 13.96 -47.06
N ALA A 94 8.21 13.73 -47.54
CA ALA A 94 9.24 13.03 -46.79
C ALA A 94 9.60 13.77 -45.49
N ALA A 95 9.80 15.08 -45.55
CA ALA A 95 10.12 15.90 -44.38
C ALA A 95 9.01 15.85 -43.32
N ILE A 96 7.73 15.98 -43.73
CA ILE A 96 6.58 15.89 -42.83
C ILE A 96 6.51 14.50 -42.18
N THR A 97 6.75 13.43 -42.95
CA THR A 97 6.78 12.07 -42.43
C THR A 97 7.84 11.92 -41.35
N ILE A 98 9.09 12.34 -41.62
CA ILE A 98 10.17 12.27 -40.63
C ILE A 98 9.80 13.06 -39.37
N GLN A 99 9.35 14.31 -39.53
CA GLN A 99 8.96 15.16 -38.40
C GLN A 99 7.83 14.52 -37.56
N ARG A 100 6.83 13.88 -38.19
CA ARG A 100 5.77 13.15 -37.49
C ARG A 100 6.34 12.01 -36.64
N TYR A 101 7.23 11.19 -37.21
CA TYR A 101 7.85 10.08 -36.48
C TYR A 101 8.74 10.58 -35.33
N THR A 102 9.55 11.61 -35.55
CA THR A 102 10.41 12.21 -34.53
C THR A 102 9.59 12.77 -33.37
N ARG A 103 8.52 13.53 -33.63
CA ARG A 103 7.64 14.06 -32.58
C ARG A 103 7.02 12.91 -31.76
N GLY A 104 6.55 11.86 -32.43
CA GLY A 104 6.02 10.67 -31.76
C GLY A 104 7.06 9.93 -30.90
N TYR A 105 8.29 9.80 -31.39
CA TYR A 105 9.39 9.19 -30.64
C TYR A 105 9.74 9.99 -29.39
N LEU A 106 9.88 11.31 -29.51
CA LEU A 106 10.20 12.20 -28.38
C LEU A 106 9.11 12.13 -27.30
N ALA A 107 7.83 12.14 -27.70
CA ALA A 107 6.71 12.00 -26.77
C ALA A 107 6.74 10.67 -26.01
N ARG A 108 6.96 9.54 -26.71
CA ARG A 108 7.09 8.22 -26.07
C ARG A 108 8.29 8.15 -25.12
N ARG A 109 9.45 8.67 -25.55
CA ARG A 109 10.65 8.70 -24.72
C ARG A 109 10.45 9.51 -23.44
N LEU A 110 9.77 10.66 -23.52
CA LEU A 110 9.43 11.46 -22.36
C LEU A 110 8.46 10.71 -21.42
N ALA A 111 7.41 10.10 -21.97
CA ALA A 111 6.46 9.32 -21.19
C ALA A 111 7.14 8.15 -20.46
N ASP A 112 8.02 7.41 -21.14
CA ASP A 112 8.79 6.32 -20.54
C ASP A 112 9.70 6.81 -19.42
N HIS A 113 10.37 7.94 -19.61
CA HIS A 113 11.19 8.56 -18.57
C HIS A 113 10.34 8.91 -17.34
N LEU A 114 9.21 9.59 -17.53
CA LEU A 114 8.29 9.94 -16.42
C LEU A 114 7.75 8.70 -15.70
N ARG A 115 7.38 7.64 -16.43
CA ARG A 115 6.93 6.37 -15.84
C ARG A 115 8.02 5.72 -14.98
N LYS A 116 9.25 5.65 -15.49
CA LYS A 116 10.40 5.09 -14.76
C LYS A 116 10.71 5.90 -13.50
N THR A 117 10.76 7.23 -13.62
CA THR A 117 11.00 8.13 -12.48
C THR A 117 9.90 8.00 -11.43
N ARG A 118 8.63 7.96 -11.83
CA ARG A 118 7.51 7.74 -10.90
C ARG A 118 7.60 6.39 -10.20
N ALA A 119 7.92 5.32 -10.92
CA ALA A 119 8.10 3.99 -10.34
C ALA A 119 9.24 3.97 -9.31
N ALA A 120 10.39 4.57 -9.64
CA ALA A 120 11.52 4.69 -8.74
C ALA A 120 11.17 5.47 -7.45
N ILE A 121 10.47 6.60 -7.57
CA ILE A 121 10.03 7.41 -6.42
C ILE A 121 9.07 6.59 -5.53
N SER A 122 8.10 5.89 -6.13
CA SER A 122 7.16 5.04 -5.38
C SER A 122 7.89 3.95 -4.59
N PHE A 123 8.87 3.27 -5.21
CA PHE A 123 9.67 2.26 -4.56
C PHE A 123 10.52 2.84 -3.42
N GLN A 124 11.24 3.93 -3.68
CA GLN A 124 12.07 4.61 -2.68
C GLN A 124 11.25 5.09 -1.48
N LYS A 125 10.07 5.69 -1.72
CA LYS A 125 9.13 6.11 -0.68
C LYS A 125 8.72 4.93 0.19
N GLN A 126 8.28 3.83 -0.43
CA GLN A 126 7.80 2.66 0.29
C GLN A 126 8.91 1.99 1.10
N TYR A 127 10.10 1.85 0.51
CA TYR A 127 11.27 1.31 1.20
C TYR A 127 11.65 2.14 2.43
N ARG A 128 11.74 3.47 2.29
CA ARG A 128 12.06 4.38 3.41
C ARG A 128 11.04 4.25 4.54
N MET A 129 9.75 4.20 4.21
CA MET A 129 8.67 4.01 5.18
C MET A 129 8.80 2.67 5.91
N ILE A 130 8.91 1.55 5.17
CA ILE A 130 9.00 0.20 5.75
C ILE A 130 10.22 0.07 6.66
N ARG A 131 11.36 0.63 6.26
CA ARG A 131 12.60 0.57 7.03
C ARG A 131 12.41 1.18 8.42
N VAL A 132 11.86 2.39 8.49
CA VAL A 132 11.59 3.08 9.76
C VAL A 132 10.52 2.35 10.56
N TYR A 133 9.43 1.91 9.92
CA TYR A 133 8.35 1.19 10.59
C TYR A 133 8.81 -0.12 11.25
N ARG A 134 9.69 -0.89 10.59
CA ARG A 134 10.24 -2.14 11.14
C ARG A 134 11.10 -1.90 12.39
N VAL A 135 11.93 -0.87 12.37
CA VAL A 135 12.75 -0.49 13.53
C VAL A 135 11.86 -0.07 14.70
N TYR A 136 10.89 0.80 14.45
CA TYR A 136 9.91 1.22 15.45
C TYR A 136 9.14 0.03 16.05
N GLN A 137 8.63 -0.88 15.21
CA GLN A 137 7.91 -2.06 15.69
C GLN A 137 8.80 -2.99 16.52
N ARG A 138 10.08 -3.14 16.18
CA ARG A 138 11.03 -3.93 16.98
C ARG A 138 11.19 -3.34 18.38
N ILE A 139 11.44 -2.03 18.47
CA ILE A 139 11.60 -1.32 19.75
C ILE A 139 10.30 -1.40 20.56
N ARG A 140 9.16 -1.12 19.93
CA ARG A 140 7.84 -1.18 20.59
C ARG A 140 7.54 -2.57 21.14
N ARG A 141 7.79 -3.64 20.37
CA ARG A 141 7.61 -5.02 20.85
C ARG A 141 8.49 -5.32 22.05
N ALA A 142 9.78 -5.00 21.97
CA ALA A 142 10.71 -5.17 23.08
C ALA A 142 10.24 -4.42 24.34
N ALA A 143 9.84 -3.16 24.19
CA ALA A 143 9.35 -2.34 25.30
C ALA A 143 8.09 -2.93 25.95
N ILE A 144 7.11 -3.35 25.16
CA ILE A 144 5.87 -3.97 25.66
C ILE A 144 6.19 -5.29 26.40
N THR A 145 7.08 -6.11 25.85
CA THR A 145 7.53 -7.34 26.50
C THR A 145 8.20 -7.05 27.84
N ILE A 146 9.16 -6.12 27.89
CA ILE A 146 9.83 -5.76 29.14
C ILE A 146 8.82 -5.26 30.17
N GLN A 147 7.90 -4.38 29.77
CA GLN A 147 6.87 -3.85 30.66
C GLN A 147 5.93 -4.94 31.19
N SER A 148 5.47 -5.87 30.34
CA SER A 148 4.54 -6.93 30.79
C SER A 148 5.21 -7.90 31.76
N TYR A 149 6.47 -8.29 31.50
CA TYR A 149 7.25 -9.12 32.42
C TYR A 149 7.53 -8.42 33.73
N THR A 150 7.87 -7.12 33.68
CA THR A 150 8.14 -6.31 34.87
C THR A 150 6.90 -6.18 35.76
N ARG A 151 5.74 -5.84 35.18
CA ARG A 151 4.47 -5.78 35.92
C ARG A 151 4.14 -7.13 36.56
N GLY A 152 4.22 -8.21 35.79
CA GLY A 152 3.98 -9.57 36.31
C GLY A 152 5.00 -10.01 37.38
N MET A 153 6.23 -9.52 37.34
CA MET A 153 7.22 -9.77 38.40
C MET A 153 6.82 -9.07 39.71
N PHE A 154 6.43 -7.80 39.64
CA PHE A 154 5.98 -7.05 40.81
C PHE A 154 4.73 -7.70 41.44
N ASP A 155 3.74 -8.07 40.63
CA ASP A 155 2.52 -8.72 41.12
C ASP A 155 2.82 -10.06 41.82
N ARG A 156 3.69 -10.90 41.21
CA ARG A 156 4.11 -12.17 41.83
C ARG A 156 4.86 -11.96 43.14
N ARG A 157 5.74 -10.94 43.22
CA ARG A 157 6.47 -10.63 44.44
C ARG A 157 5.52 -10.20 45.57
N ALA A 158 4.58 -9.30 45.26
CA ALA A 158 3.57 -8.86 46.22
C ALA A 158 2.69 -10.04 46.69
N TYR A 159 2.30 -10.93 45.77
CA TYR A 159 1.53 -12.12 46.11
C TYR A 159 2.32 -13.09 47.00
N GLN A 160 3.61 -13.32 46.72
CA GLN A 160 4.46 -14.18 47.54
C GLN A 160 4.60 -13.63 48.97
N GLU A 161 4.76 -12.32 49.13
CA GLU A 161 4.79 -11.69 50.45
C GLU A 161 3.47 -11.91 51.21
N LEU A 162 2.33 -11.69 50.55
CA LEU A 162 1.02 -11.97 51.12
C LEU A 162 0.86 -13.44 51.53
N LEU A 163 1.33 -14.37 50.69
CA LEU A 163 1.29 -15.80 50.96
C LEU A 163 2.12 -16.15 52.19
N LEU A 164 3.35 -15.63 52.30
CA LEU A 164 4.23 -15.84 53.46
C LEU A 164 3.56 -15.35 54.75
N GLN A 165 2.97 -14.15 54.74
CA GLN A 165 2.24 -13.61 55.88
C GLN A 165 1.03 -14.48 56.25
N HIS A 166 0.28 -14.96 55.25
CA HIS A 166 -0.84 -15.87 55.48
C HIS A 166 -0.39 -17.19 56.10
N LYS A 167 0.69 -17.80 55.58
CA LYS A 167 1.24 -19.05 56.14
C LYS A 167 1.74 -18.86 57.56
N ALA A 168 2.44 -17.76 57.85
CA ALA A 168 2.85 -17.41 59.22
C ALA A 168 1.64 -17.29 60.15
N LYS A 169 0.56 -16.64 59.72
CA LYS A 169 -0.70 -16.52 60.48
C LYS A 169 -1.33 -17.88 60.79
N VAL A 170 -1.32 -18.82 59.83
CA VAL A 170 -1.82 -20.19 60.03
C VAL A 170 -0.99 -20.92 61.09
N ILE A 171 0.34 -20.87 61.01
CA ILE A 171 1.24 -21.50 61.99
C ILE A 171 1.01 -20.91 63.39
N GLN A 172 0.97 -19.58 63.50
CA GLN A 172 0.71 -18.89 64.77
C GLN A 172 -0.65 -19.26 65.36
N LYS A 173 -1.71 -19.39 64.53
CA LYS A 173 -3.03 -19.86 64.97
C LYS A 173 -2.94 -21.25 65.60
N HIS A 174 -2.27 -22.20 64.95
CA HIS A 174 -2.11 -23.56 65.48
C HIS A 174 -1.28 -23.59 66.76
N LEU A 175 -0.20 -22.83 66.83
CA LEU A 175 0.63 -22.71 68.04
C LEU A 175 -0.16 -22.16 69.24
N ARG A 176 -0.92 -21.07 69.04
CA ARG A 176 -1.79 -20.51 70.09
C ARG A 176 -2.84 -21.53 70.56
N GLY A 177 -3.46 -22.26 69.62
CA GLY A 177 -4.41 -23.32 69.94
C GLY A 177 -3.79 -24.47 70.74
N TRP A 178 -2.58 -24.91 70.36
CA TRP A 178 -1.83 -25.93 71.10
C TRP A 178 -1.47 -25.47 72.51
N ALA A 179 -0.96 -24.25 72.67
CA ALA A 179 -0.60 -23.69 73.98
C ALA A 179 -1.81 -23.60 74.93
N ALA A 180 -2.96 -23.12 74.42
CA ALA A 180 -4.20 -23.07 75.19
C ALA A 180 -4.66 -24.47 75.61
N ARG A 181 -4.62 -25.46 74.71
CA ARG A 181 -4.99 -26.85 75.02
C ARG A 181 -4.04 -27.48 76.06
N LYS A 182 -2.74 -27.23 75.95
CA LYS A 182 -1.73 -27.70 76.92
C LYS A 182 -2.03 -27.15 78.32
N ASN A 183 -2.30 -25.85 78.43
CA ASN A 183 -2.65 -25.20 79.70
C ASN A 183 -3.96 -25.74 80.27
N PHE A 184 -4.99 -25.90 79.44
CA PHE A 184 -6.27 -26.49 79.86
C PHE A 184 -6.10 -27.90 80.42
N ILE A 185 -5.34 -28.76 79.73
CA ILE A 185 -5.06 -30.12 80.20
C ILE A 185 -4.34 -30.08 81.54
N LYS A 186 -3.31 -29.21 81.71
CA LYS A 186 -2.60 -29.04 82.97
C LYS A 186 -3.54 -28.64 84.11
N PHE A 187 -4.37 -27.61 83.90
CA PHE A 187 -5.33 -27.15 84.92
C PHE A 187 -6.40 -28.19 85.23
N ARG A 188 -6.96 -28.85 84.20
CA ARG A 188 -7.95 -29.91 84.36
C ARG A 188 -7.39 -31.07 85.18
N SER A 189 -6.18 -31.54 84.88
CA SER A 189 -5.53 -32.61 85.64
C SER A 189 -5.32 -32.22 87.11
N ALA A 190 -4.85 -30.99 87.37
CA ALA A 190 -4.70 -30.49 88.75
C ALA A 190 -6.05 -30.41 89.48
N ALA A 191 -7.10 -29.90 88.81
CA ALA A 191 -8.44 -29.81 89.37
C ALA A 191 -9.02 -31.20 89.70
N ILE A 192 -8.87 -32.19 88.81
CA ILE A 192 -9.31 -33.57 89.05
C ILE A 192 -8.61 -34.14 90.29
N VAL A 193 -7.29 -33.95 90.42
CA VAL A 193 -6.54 -34.41 91.60
C VAL A 193 -7.10 -33.79 92.88
N ILE A 194 -7.27 -32.46 92.90
CA ILE A 194 -7.86 -31.75 94.06
C ILE A 194 -9.26 -32.27 94.38
N GLN A 195 -10.12 -32.44 93.37
CA GLN A 195 -11.47 -32.97 93.52
C GLN A 195 -11.47 -34.39 94.10
N CYS A 196 -10.56 -35.26 93.64
CA CYS A 196 -10.40 -36.62 94.19
C CYS A 196 -9.99 -36.59 95.67
N TYR A 197 -9.02 -35.75 96.03
CA TYR A 197 -8.60 -35.57 97.43
C TYR A 197 -9.73 -35.05 98.30
N PHE A 198 -10.48 -34.06 97.83
CA PHE A 198 -11.62 -33.51 98.55
C PHE A 198 -12.73 -34.55 98.75
N ARG A 199 -13.13 -35.28 97.70
CA ARG A 199 -14.12 -36.37 97.80
C ARG A 199 -13.68 -37.43 98.81
N ARG A 200 -12.40 -37.82 98.80
CA ARG A 200 -11.83 -38.76 99.78
C ARG A 200 -11.87 -38.20 101.22
N MET A 201 -11.57 -36.91 101.40
CA MET A 201 -11.64 -36.25 102.71
C MET A 201 -13.06 -36.26 103.25
N MET A 202 -14.06 -35.94 102.42
CA MET A 202 -15.47 -35.95 102.81
C MET A 202 -15.93 -37.35 103.21
N ALA A 203 -15.65 -38.38 102.41
CA ALA A 203 -15.97 -39.76 102.75
C ALA A 203 -15.28 -40.24 104.05
N ARG A 204 -14.03 -39.78 104.31
CA ARG A 204 -13.34 -40.07 105.57
C ARG A 204 -14.00 -39.38 106.77
N ARG A 205 -14.48 -38.14 106.62
CA ARG A 205 -15.23 -37.43 107.66
C ARG A 205 -16.54 -38.14 107.97
N GLU A 206 -17.27 -38.54 106.93
CA GLU A 206 -18.52 -39.31 107.06
C GLU A 206 -18.29 -40.65 107.76
N LEU A 207 -17.28 -41.43 107.37
CA LEU A 207 -16.92 -42.67 108.06
C LEU A 207 -16.55 -42.43 109.53
N LYS A 208 -15.85 -41.34 109.84
CA LYS A 208 -15.51 -40.97 111.22
C LYS A 208 -16.78 -40.70 112.03
N GLN A 209 -17.74 -39.97 111.45
CA GLN A 209 -19.03 -39.67 112.08
C GLN A 209 -19.82 -40.95 112.35
N LEU A 210 -19.98 -41.83 111.35
CA LEU A 210 -20.65 -43.12 111.50
C LEU A 210 -19.99 -44.03 112.54
N LYS A 211 -18.65 -44.01 112.64
CA LYS A 211 -17.92 -44.76 113.68
C LYS A 211 -18.18 -44.22 115.09
N ILE A 212 -18.30 -42.90 115.24
CA ILE A 212 -18.65 -42.27 116.52
C ILE A 212 -20.07 -42.69 116.90
N GLU A 213 -21.03 -42.55 116.00
CA GLU A 213 -22.43 -42.97 116.20
C GLU A 213 -22.55 -44.46 116.55
N ALA A 214 -21.82 -45.34 115.85
CA ALA A 214 -21.81 -46.78 116.13
C ALA A 214 -21.22 -47.10 117.51
N ARG A 215 -20.13 -46.43 117.95
CA ARG A 215 -19.60 -46.59 119.31
C ARG A 215 -20.61 -46.15 120.37
N THR A 216 -21.31 -45.05 120.12
CA THR A 216 -22.36 -44.56 121.02
C THR A 216 -23.52 -45.56 121.08
N ALA A 217 -23.95 -46.11 119.95
CA ALA A 217 -24.98 -47.15 119.88
C ALA A 217 -24.55 -48.46 120.57
N GLU A 218 -23.29 -48.88 120.41
CA GLU A 218 -22.72 -50.05 121.11
C GLU A 218 -22.62 -49.81 122.62
N HIS A 219 -22.24 -48.59 123.04
CA HIS A 219 -22.26 -48.19 124.45
C HIS A 219 -23.69 -48.25 125.01
N PHE A 220 -24.68 -47.70 124.30
CA PHE A 220 -26.09 -47.83 124.70
C PHE A 220 -26.55 -49.29 124.77
N LYS A 221 -26.14 -50.15 123.82
CA LYS A 221 -26.46 -51.58 123.83
C LYS A 221 -25.83 -52.31 125.02
N LYS A 222 -24.56 -52.04 125.34
CA LYS A 222 -23.89 -52.58 126.54
C LYS A 222 -24.54 -52.08 127.83
N LEU A 223 -24.97 -50.82 127.88
CA LEU A 223 -25.71 -50.27 129.01
C LEU A 223 -27.07 -50.99 129.17
N SER A 224 -27.79 -51.23 128.07
CA SER A 224 -29.05 -51.99 128.05
C SER A 224 -28.86 -53.42 128.55
N VAL A 225 -27.88 -54.17 128.04
CA VAL A 225 -27.55 -55.53 128.52
C VAL A 225 -27.10 -55.52 129.98
N GLY A 226 -26.33 -54.50 130.39
CA GLY A 226 -25.96 -54.30 131.79
C GLY A 226 -27.17 -54.04 132.68
N MET A 227 -28.13 -53.24 132.22
CA MET A 227 -29.40 -53.00 132.91
C MET A 227 -30.26 -54.27 132.96
N GLU A 228 -30.37 -55.03 131.86
CA GLU A 228 -31.06 -56.33 131.81
C GLU A 228 -30.46 -57.32 132.82
N ASN A 229 -29.14 -57.46 132.86
CA ASN A 229 -28.46 -58.33 133.83
C ASN A 229 -28.70 -57.88 135.28
N LYS A 230 -28.79 -56.56 135.52
CA LYS A 230 -29.06 -55.99 136.85
C LYS A 230 -30.52 -56.21 137.26
N VAL A 231 -31.46 -56.12 136.31
CA VAL A 231 -32.87 -56.50 136.50
C VAL A 231 -32.98 -57.99 136.82
N VAL A 232 -32.27 -58.87 136.10
CA VAL A 232 -32.23 -60.32 136.39
C VAL A 232 -31.64 -60.62 137.78
N GLN A 233 -30.58 -59.91 138.19
CA GLN A 233 -30.03 -60.05 139.56
C GLN A 233 -31.01 -59.57 140.64
N LEU A 234 -31.73 -58.47 140.40
CA LEU A 234 -32.76 -57.99 141.32
C LEU A 234 -33.94 -58.95 141.38
N GLN A 235 -34.35 -59.55 140.25
CA GLN A 235 -35.39 -60.57 140.21
C GLN A 235 -35.00 -61.82 141.02
N ARG A 236 -33.75 -62.32 140.86
CA ARG A 236 -33.24 -63.43 141.68
C ARG A 236 -33.19 -63.11 143.18
N LYS A 237 -32.94 -61.86 143.57
CA LYS A 237 -32.99 -61.42 144.98
C LYS A 237 -34.42 -61.32 145.53
N ILE A 238 -35.41 -61.10 144.67
CA ILE A 238 -36.83 -61.06 145.04
C ILE A 238 -37.37 -62.50 145.14
N ASP A 239 -36.91 -63.43 144.30
CA ASP A 239 -37.34 -64.82 144.31
C ASP A 239 -36.71 -65.66 145.47
N GLU A 240 -35.69 -65.13 146.15
CA GLU A 240 -35.02 -65.74 147.33
C GLU A 240 -35.54 -65.18 148.68
N GLN A 241 -36.66 -64.43 148.69
CA GLN A 241 -37.38 -63.96 149.89
C GLN A 241 -38.83 -64.44 149.91
#